data_AF-A0A536CMA5-F1
#
_entry.id   AF-A0A536CMA5-F1
#
_cell.length_a   1.000
_cell.length_b   1.000
_cell.length_c   1.000
_cell.angle_alpha   90.00
_cell.angle_beta   90.00
_cell.angle_gamma   90.00
#
_symmetry.space_group_name_H-M   'P 1'
#
loop_
_entity.id
_entity.type
_entity.pdbx_description
1 polymer ?
#
loop_
_entity_poly.entity_id
_entity_poly.type
_entity_poly.pdbx_seq_one_letter_code
_entity_poly.pdbx_strand_id
1 'polypeptide(L)'
;VGQLLMLTGPLALYVLRGRYREPLDGLTFGAASALGFSLATELTTLWPLLGGPLVATGDSVDWGLRLLRLGVLVALVNASTTGLITAALWLQRYDRRRSERAWEAGVPATALVAAGAQVLLAIVTVVLPELGIQVLVWVLAALALTLYVRQVIHQALLAEGSVREIGPSAPCPECHHVVPTMRFCPNCGAARAAAPRSSRIGTVA
;
A
#
# COMPACT_ATOMS: atom_id res chain seq x y z
N VAL A 1 15.59 -1.85 -13.30
CA VAL A 1 15.61 -3.33 -13.15
C VAL A 1 15.02 -3.78 -11.82
N GLY A 2 15.51 -3.30 -10.66
CA GLY A 2 14.96 -3.67 -9.35
C GLY A 2 13.45 -3.54 -9.22
N GLN A 3 12.88 -2.42 -9.67
CA GLN A 3 11.42 -2.20 -9.63
C GLN A 3 10.61 -3.25 -10.40
N LEU A 4 11.13 -3.71 -11.55
CA LEU A 4 10.44 -4.74 -12.35
C LEU A 4 10.44 -6.09 -11.62
N LEU A 5 11.57 -6.45 -11.00
CA LEU A 5 11.70 -7.67 -10.19
C LEU A 5 10.75 -7.65 -8.99
N MET A 6 10.65 -6.52 -8.29
CA MET A 6 9.73 -6.33 -7.17
C MET A 6 8.26 -6.50 -7.60
N LEU A 7 7.91 -6.05 -8.81
CA LEU A 7 6.55 -6.15 -9.35
C LEU A 7 6.20 -7.56 -9.86
N THR A 8 7.19 -8.41 -10.16
CA THR A 8 6.95 -9.77 -10.70
C THR A 8 6.04 -10.60 -9.80
N GLY A 9 6.29 -10.62 -8.48
CA GLY A 9 5.50 -11.40 -7.52
C GLY A 9 4.02 -10.96 -7.47
N PRO A 10 3.75 -9.68 -7.20
CA PRO A 10 2.39 -9.14 -7.24
C PRO A 10 1.72 -9.36 -8.60
N LEU A 11 2.38 -9.07 -9.72
CA LEU A 11 1.80 -9.26 -11.06
C LEU A 11 1.44 -10.73 -11.34
N ALA A 12 2.24 -11.69 -10.86
CA ALA A 12 1.89 -13.10 -10.95
C ALA A 12 0.58 -13.40 -10.19
N LEU A 13 0.41 -12.86 -8.98
CA LEU A 13 -0.83 -13.00 -8.21
C LEU A 13 -2.02 -12.30 -8.87
N TYR A 14 -1.80 -11.13 -9.47
CA TYR A 14 -2.80 -10.37 -10.23
C TYR A 14 -3.41 -11.17 -11.39
N VAL A 15 -2.56 -11.91 -12.10
CA VAL A 15 -2.95 -12.70 -13.27
C VAL A 15 -3.54 -14.05 -12.85
N LEU A 16 -2.91 -14.74 -11.91
CA LEU A 16 -3.22 -16.13 -11.58
C LEU A 16 -4.38 -16.29 -10.58
N ARG A 17 -4.64 -15.29 -9.72
CA ARG A 17 -5.61 -15.43 -8.62
C ARG A 17 -6.65 -14.34 -8.63
N GLY A 18 -7.76 -14.60 -9.34
CA GLY A 18 -8.92 -13.71 -9.38
C GLY A 18 -9.74 -13.58 -8.09
N ARG A 19 -9.28 -14.13 -6.95
CA ARG A 19 -9.94 -14.03 -5.64
C ARG A 19 -9.54 -12.76 -4.87
N TYR A 20 -8.29 -12.30 -5.03
CA TYR A 20 -7.77 -11.10 -4.37
C TYR A 20 -8.07 -9.88 -5.24
N ARG A 21 -9.18 -9.20 -4.93
CA ARG A 21 -9.70 -8.10 -5.75
C ARG A 21 -9.65 -6.76 -5.03
N GLU A 22 -9.36 -6.76 -3.74
CA GLU A 22 -9.39 -5.57 -2.91
C GLU A 22 -8.09 -4.76 -3.18
N PRO A 23 -8.17 -3.43 -3.32
CA PRO A 23 -6.98 -2.59 -3.52
C PRO A 23 -5.93 -2.76 -2.43
N LEU A 24 -6.36 -3.08 -1.20
CA LEU A 24 -5.50 -3.39 -0.05
C LEU A 24 -4.68 -4.67 -0.25
N ASP A 25 -5.21 -5.68 -0.96
CA ASP A 25 -4.45 -6.88 -1.32
C ASP A 25 -3.29 -6.51 -2.24
N GLY A 26 -3.55 -5.66 -3.25
CA GLY A 26 -2.52 -5.15 -4.15
C GLY A 26 -1.41 -4.42 -3.40
N LEU A 27 -1.77 -3.49 -2.51
CA LEU A 27 -0.82 -2.73 -1.69
C LEU A 27 0.07 -3.65 -0.85
N THR A 28 -0.53 -4.61 -0.14
CA THR A 28 0.20 -5.50 0.78
C THR A 28 1.14 -6.45 0.04
N PHE A 29 0.72 -7.03 -1.10
CA PHE A 29 1.58 -7.86 -1.92
C PHE A 29 2.76 -7.07 -2.49
N GLY A 30 2.53 -5.84 -2.97
CA GLY A 30 3.58 -4.97 -3.50
C GLY A 30 4.59 -4.54 -2.43
N ALA A 31 4.12 -4.16 -1.24
CA ALA A 31 4.98 -3.82 -0.12
C ALA A 31 5.81 -5.03 0.34
N ALA A 32 5.19 -6.21 0.47
CA ALA A 32 5.89 -7.42 0.90
C ALA A 32 6.98 -7.85 -0.09
N SER A 33 6.70 -7.81 -1.40
CA SER A 33 7.69 -8.19 -2.41
C SER A 33 8.87 -7.20 -2.46
N ALA A 34 8.60 -5.90 -2.32
CA ALA A 34 9.63 -4.87 -2.30
C ALA A 34 10.52 -4.93 -1.04
N LEU A 35 9.94 -5.21 0.13
CA LEU A 35 10.70 -5.42 1.36
C LEU A 35 11.58 -6.66 1.26
N GLY A 36 11.05 -7.78 0.74
CA GLY A 36 11.83 -9.00 0.55
C GLY A 36 13.00 -8.81 -0.42
N PHE A 37 12.79 -8.10 -1.53
CA PHE A 37 13.85 -7.76 -2.47
C PHE A 37 14.90 -6.83 -1.85
N SER A 38 14.46 -5.81 -1.11
CA SER A 38 15.37 -4.84 -0.47
C SER A 38 16.23 -5.54 0.57
N LEU A 39 15.65 -6.41 1.40
CA LEU A 39 16.37 -7.24 2.35
C LEU A 39 17.43 -8.12 1.66
N ALA A 40 17.08 -8.80 0.58
CA ALA A 40 18.04 -9.62 -0.17
C ALA A 40 19.18 -8.79 -0.78
N THR A 41 18.85 -7.61 -1.30
CA THR A 41 19.84 -6.67 -1.85
C THR A 41 20.77 -6.14 -0.76
N GLU A 42 20.24 -5.74 0.38
CA GLU A 42 21.03 -5.27 1.52
C GLU A 42 21.94 -6.37 2.07
N LEU A 43 21.42 -7.59 2.22
CA LEU A 43 22.20 -8.73 2.69
C LEU A 43 23.39 -9.02 1.76
N THR A 44 23.17 -9.01 0.45
CA THR A 44 24.25 -9.20 -0.54
C THR A 44 25.24 -8.04 -0.55
N THR A 45 24.77 -6.81 -0.30
CA THR A 45 25.63 -5.62 -0.25
C THR A 45 26.50 -5.61 1.01
N LEU A 46 25.96 -6.05 2.14
CA LEU A 46 26.64 -6.10 3.43
C LEU A 46 27.46 -7.38 3.63
N TRP A 47 27.25 -8.42 2.82
CA TRP A 47 27.95 -9.70 2.90
C TRP A 47 29.49 -9.59 3.00
N PRO A 48 30.17 -8.74 2.20
CA PRO A 48 31.63 -8.61 2.28
C PRO A 48 32.14 -8.08 3.63
N LEU A 49 31.31 -7.36 4.40
CA LEU A 49 31.69 -6.83 5.71
C LEU A 49 31.88 -7.95 6.74
N LEU A 50 31.22 -9.10 6.56
CA LEU A 50 31.36 -10.26 7.45
C LEU A 50 32.75 -10.90 7.37
N GLY A 51 33.46 -10.74 6.24
CA GLY A 51 34.83 -11.20 6.06
C GLY A 51 35.89 -10.13 6.37
N GLY A 52 35.49 -8.92 6.75
CA GLY A 52 36.36 -7.78 6.98
C GLY A 52 36.89 -7.65 8.42
N PRO A 53 37.73 -6.64 8.69
CA PRO A 53 38.25 -6.36 10.04
C PRO A 53 37.13 -6.08 11.06
N LEU A 54 37.24 -6.63 12.28
CA LEU A 54 36.26 -6.48 13.37
C LEU A 54 36.14 -5.04 13.90
N VAL A 55 37.13 -4.19 13.66
CA VAL A 55 37.13 -2.77 14.04
C VAL A 55 37.11 -1.95 12.76
N ALA A 56 35.96 -1.34 12.47
CA ALA A 56 35.83 -0.42 11.36
C ALA A 56 36.61 0.88 11.65
N THR A 57 37.46 1.30 10.73
CA THR A 57 38.08 2.61 10.75
C THR A 57 37.12 3.63 10.13
N GLY A 58 36.79 4.71 10.83
CA GLY A 58 35.91 5.78 10.34
C GLY A 58 35.05 6.43 11.41
N ASP A 59 34.33 7.48 11.02
CA ASP A 59 33.49 8.26 11.93
C ASP A 59 32.18 7.52 12.24
N SER A 60 31.78 7.49 13.52
CA SER A 60 30.62 6.68 13.97
C SER A 60 29.29 7.19 13.40
N VAL A 61 29.18 8.50 13.22
CA VAL A 61 27.99 9.16 12.68
C VAL A 61 27.77 8.78 11.21
N ASP A 62 28.85 8.75 10.42
CA ASP A 62 28.78 8.37 9.01
C ASP A 62 28.30 6.93 8.82
N TRP A 63 28.78 6.02 9.67
CA TRP A 63 28.29 4.64 9.67
C TRP A 63 26.82 4.54 10.04
N GLY A 64 26.38 5.28 11.06
CA GLY A 64 24.97 5.34 11.42
C GLY A 64 24.08 5.84 10.27
N LEU A 65 24.50 6.91 9.60
CA LEU A 65 23.79 7.49 8.45
C LEU A 65 23.74 6.54 7.24
N ARG A 66 24.84 5.82 6.96
CA ARG A 66 24.88 4.81 5.89
C ARG A 66 23.93 3.64 6.18
N LEU A 67 23.95 3.12 7.40
CA LEU A 67 23.08 2.02 7.80
C LEU A 67 21.60 2.44 7.81
N LEU A 68 21.29 3.65 8.28
CA LEU A 68 19.92 4.18 8.22
C LEU A 68 19.42 4.28 6.78
N ARG A 69 20.27 4.78 5.87
CA ARG A 69 19.89 4.91 4.47
C ARG A 69 19.70 3.55 3.80
N LEU A 70 20.69 2.67 3.91
CA LEU A 70 20.67 1.37 3.23
C LEU A 70 19.60 0.45 3.82
N GLY A 71 19.52 0.34 5.15
CA GLY A 71 18.66 -0.64 5.81
C GLY A 71 17.21 -0.21 6.03
N VAL A 72 16.94 1.10 6.09
CA VAL A 72 15.60 1.60 6.42
C VAL A 72 15.02 2.45 5.30
N LEU A 73 15.72 3.50 4.89
CA LEU A 73 15.15 4.47 3.94
C LEU A 73 14.94 3.87 2.55
N VAL A 74 15.91 3.11 2.05
CA VAL A 74 15.79 2.43 0.75
C VAL A 74 14.65 1.41 0.76
N ALA A 75 14.61 0.54 1.77
CA ALA A 75 13.53 -0.44 1.93
C ALA A 75 12.14 0.22 2.01
N LEU A 76 12.01 1.30 2.79
CA LEU A 76 10.74 2.01 2.99
C LEU A 76 10.26 2.72 1.72
N VAL A 77 11.16 3.35 0.97
CA VAL A 77 10.85 3.97 -0.33
C VAL A 77 10.42 2.90 -1.32
N ASN A 78 11.16 1.81 -1.45
CA ASN A 78 10.84 0.71 -2.37
C ASN A 78 9.50 0.05 -2.03
N ALA A 79 9.22 -0.17 -0.75
CA ALA A 79 7.95 -0.70 -0.28
C ALA A 79 6.79 0.23 -0.62
N SER A 80 6.96 1.53 -0.39
CA SER A 80 5.93 2.53 -0.66
C SER A 80 5.65 2.65 -2.16
N THR A 81 6.67 2.80 -3.00
CA THR A 81 6.50 2.98 -4.45
C THR A 81 5.90 1.74 -5.11
N THR A 82 6.39 0.55 -4.76
CA THR A 82 5.89 -0.71 -5.30
C THR A 82 4.47 -0.98 -4.83
N GLY A 83 4.18 -0.76 -3.55
CA GLY A 83 2.84 -0.86 -2.99
C GLY A 83 1.85 0.10 -3.64
N LEU A 84 2.25 1.35 -3.93
CA LEU A 84 1.41 2.32 -4.62
C LEU A 84 1.09 1.90 -6.06
N ILE A 85 2.09 1.39 -6.79
CA ILE A 85 1.90 0.89 -8.16
C ILE A 85 0.94 -0.30 -8.18
N THR A 86 1.12 -1.28 -7.28
CA THR A 86 0.24 -2.45 -7.21
C THR A 86 -1.16 -2.07 -6.72
N ALA A 87 -1.29 -1.17 -5.74
CA ALA A 87 -2.59 -0.65 -5.31
C ALA A 87 -3.36 0.01 -6.47
N ALA A 88 -2.67 0.82 -7.28
CA ALA A 88 -3.25 1.47 -8.46
C ALA A 88 -3.75 0.45 -9.49
N LEU A 89 -2.97 -0.60 -9.77
CA LEU A 89 -3.36 -1.68 -10.68
C LEU A 89 -4.59 -2.46 -10.19
N TRP A 90 -4.66 -2.76 -8.89
CA TRP A 90 -5.82 -3.45 -8.31
C TRP A 90 -7.06 -2.57 -8.28
N LEU A 91 -6.92 -1.28 -7.96
CA LEU A 91 -8.00 -0.32 -8.00
C LEU A 91 -8.58 -0.21 -9.42
N GLN A 92 -7.73 -0.16 -10.46
CA GLN A 92 -8.18 -0.15 -11.85
C GLN A 92 -8.98 -1.41 -12.20
N ARG A 93 -8.55 -2.59 -11.74
CA ARG A 93 -9.27 -3.84 -11.97
C ARG A 93 -10.61 -3.88 -11.25
N TYR A 94 -10.65 -3.34 -10.04
CA TYR A 94 -11.84 -3.25 -9.20
C TYR A 94 -12.89 -2.30 -9.83
N ASP A 95 -12.46 -1.12 -10.30
CA ASP A 95 -13.34 -0.09 -10.88
C ASP A 95 -13.82 -0.46 -12.30
N ARG A 96 -12.95 -1.04 -13.14
CA ARG A 96 -13.28 -1.43 -14.54
C ARG A 96 -14.42 -2.44 -14.67
N ARG A 97 -14.75 -3.18 -13.60
CA ARG A 97 -15.91 -4.10 -13.60
C ARG A 97 -17.22 -3.44 -13.18
N ARG A 98 -17.19 -2.24 -12.58
CA ARG A 98 -18.38 -1.58 -12.04
C ARG A 98 -18.70 -0.25 -12.71
N SER A 99 -17.73 0.40 -13.35
CA SER A 99 -17.90 1.71 -13.97
C SER A 99 -17.64 1.68 -15.47
N GLU A 100 -18.71 1.82 -16.26
CA GLU A 100 -18.62 2.28 -17.66
C GLU A 100 -18.24 3.78 -17.76
N ARG A 101 -18.03 4.51 -16.65
CA ARG A 101 -17.92 5.99 -16.65
C ARG A 101 -16.79 6.62 -15.84
N ALA A 102 -15.88 5.87 -15.23
CA ALA A 102 -14.81 6.42 -14.38
C ALA A 102 -13.41 6.15 -14.94
N TRP A 103 -13.14 6.63 -16.16
CA TRP A 103 -11.79 6.57 -16.75
C TRP A 103 -10.86 7.63 -16.14
N GLU A 104 -11.38 8.61 -15.39
CA GLU A 104 -10.66 9.85 -15.10
C GLU A 104 -9.97 9.90 -13.71
N ALA A 105 -10.14 8.90 -12.85
CA ALA A 105 -9.58 8.94 -11.49
C ALA A 105 -8.31 8.09 -11.31
N GLY A 106 -7.14 8.72 -11.48
CA GLY A 106 -6.00 8.55 -10.56
C GLY A 106 -5.02 7.38 -10.73
N VAL A 107 -5.27 6.36 -11.56
CA VAL A 107 -4.36 5.20 -11.71
C VAL A 107 -3.04 5.52 -12.44
N PRO A 108 -3.02 6.19 -13.61
CA PRO A 108 -1.76 6.52 -14.26
C PRO A 108 -0.97 7.58 -13.48
N ALA A 109 -1.67 8.50 -12.81
CA ALA A 109 -1.03 9.55 -12.01
C ALA A 109 -0.28 8.97 -10.80
N THR A 110 -0.90 8.05 -10.06
CA THR A 110 -0.27 7.38 -8.90
C THR A 110 0.96 6.56 -9.30
N ALA A 111 0.88 5.82 -10.40
CA ALA A 111 2.01 5.08 -10.94
C ALA A 111 3.14 6.00 -11.44
N LEU A 112 2.79 7.10 -12.12
CA LEU A 112 3.75 8.10 -12.59
C LEU A 112 4.48 8.77 -11.43
N VAL A 113 3.77 9.14 -10.36
CA VAL A 113 4.36 9.75 -9.15
C VAL A 113 5.32 8.77 -8.47
N ALA A 114 4.95 7.50 -8.33
CA ALA A 114 5.80 6.49 -7.72
C ALA A 114 7.06 6.22 -8.54
N ALA A 115 6.93 6.08 -9.87
CA ALA A 115 8.07 5.90 -10.78
C ALA A 115 8.96 7.15 -10.82
N GLY A 116 8.35 8.34 -10.88
CA GLY A 116 9.03 9.63 -10.88
C GLY A 116 9.85 9.85 -9.60
N ALA A 117 9.30 9.48 -8.44
CA ALA A 117 10.02 9.56 -7.16
C ALA A 117 11.28 8.69 -7.14
N GLN A 118 11.23 7.48 -7.70
CA GLN A 118 12.43 6.62 -7.78
C GLN A 118 13.49 7.17 -8.72
N VAL A 119 13.09 7.67 -9.89
CA VAL A 119 14.02 8.28 -10.85
C VAL A 119 14.67 9.53 -10.24
N LEU A 120 13.88 10.39 -9.59
CA LEU A 120 14.37 11.58 -8.92
C LEU A 120 15.38 11.22 -7.83
N LEU A 121 15.07 10.25 -6.97
CA LEU A 121 15.99 9.80 -5.92
C LEU A 121 17.27 9.22 -6.50
N ALA A 122 17.20 8.44 -7.58
CA ALA A 122 18.38 7.92 -8.25
C ALA A 122 19.28 9.06 -8.77
N ILE A 123 18.70 10.06 -9.43
CA ILE A 123 19.43 11.25 -9.90
C ILE A 123 20.06 12.00 -8.74
N VAL A 124 19.30 12.29 -7.68
CA VAL A 124 19.80 12.97 -6.48
C VAL A 124 21.00 12.22 -5.90
N THR A 125 20.97 10.89 -5.88
CA THR A 125 22.08 10.12 -5.31
C THR A 125 23.36 10.17 -6.12
N VAL A 126 23.27 10.46 -7.42
CA VAL A 126 24.44 10.63 -8.29
C VAL A 126 24.95 12.07 -8.24
N VAL A 127 24.06 13.05 -8.15
CA VAL A 127 24.39 14.48 -8.19
C VAL A 127 24.91 15.00 -6.84
N LEU A 128 24.38 14.48 -5.72
CA LEU A 128 24.76 14.91 -4.37
C LEU A 128 25.69 13.87 -3.72
N PRO A 129 27.01 14.14 -3.63
CA PRO A 129 27.95 13.24 -2.96
C PRO A 129 27.91 13.35 -1.43
N GLU A 130 27.38 14.46 -0.90
CA GLU A 130 27.32 14.73 0.53
C GLU A 130 26.31 13.83 1.25
N LEU A 131 26.82 12.95 2.13
CA LEU A 131 26.02 11.93 2.82
C LEU A 131 24.88 12.53 3.65
N GLY A 132 25.14 13.62 4.38
CA GLY A 132 24.14 14.26 5.24
C GLY A 132 22.93 14.79 4.46
N ILE A 133 23.18 15.50 3.35
CA ILE A 133 22.13 16.03 2.48
C ILE A 133 21.40 14.88 1.80
N GLN A 134 22.13 13.87 1.36
CA GLN A 134 21.54 12.68 0.73
C GLN A 134 20.57 11.98 1.70
N VAL A 135 20.99 11.70 2.93
CA VAL A 135 20.11 11.09 3.94
C VAL A 135 18.88 11.96 4.20
N LEU A 136 19.04 13.28 4.33
CA LEU A 136 17.91 14.20 4.52
C LEU A 136 16.89 14.08 3.38
N VAL A 137 17.34 14.07 2.12
CA VAL A 137 16.43 13.91 0.97
C VAL A 137 15.73 12.55 1.00
N TRP A 138 16.43 11.48 1.35
CA TRP A 138 15.83 10.15 1.49
C TRP A 138 14.79 10.09 2.62
N VAL A 139 15.04 10.76 3.75
CA VAL A 139 14.07 10.88 4.86
C VAL A 139 12.82 11.63 4.40
N LEU A 140 12.99 12.77 3.75
CA LEU A 140 11.86 13.58 3.24
C LEU A 140 11.04 12.81 2.21
N ALA A 141 11.69 12.09 1.30
CA ALA A 141 11.02 11.28 0.31
C ALA A 141 10.25 10.10 0.94
N ALA A 142 10.86 9.41 1.90
CA ALA A 142 10.20 8.33 2.64
C ALA A 142 8.96 8.84 3.41
N LEU A 143 9.07 10.01 4.05
CA LEU A 143 7.94 10.65 4.73
C LEU A 143 6.83 11.03 3.74
N ALA A 144 7.17 11.67 2.63
CA ALA A 144 6.19 12.06 1.62
C ALA A 144 5.48 10.84 1.03
N LEU A 145 6.21 9.77 0.71
CA LEU A 145 5.66 8.54 0.16
C LEU A 145 4.77 7.80 1.16
N THR A 146 5.14 7.74 2.44
CA THR A 146 4.30 7.10 3.47
C THR A 146 3.01 7.90 3.73
N LEU A 147 3.07 9.23 3.73
CA LEU A 147 1.87 10.08 3.77
C LEU A 147 0.98 9.84 2.54
N TYR A 148 1.58 9.68 1.36
CA TYR A 148 0.84 9.38 0.14
C TYR A 148 0.21 7.98 0.17
N VAL A 149 0.91 6.96 0.67
CA VAL A 149 0.35 5.62 0.93
C VAL A 149 -0.87 5.72 1.83
N ARG A 150 -0.80 6.50 2.91
CA ARG A 150 -1.94 6.72 3.80
C ARG A 150 -3.13 7.34 3.07
N GLN A 151 -2.89 8.33 2.21
CA GLN A 151 -3.94 8.94 1.40
C GLN A 151 -4.58 7.93 0.44
N VAL A 152 -3.79 7.11 -0.24
CA VAL A 152 -4.28 6.06 -1.14
C VAL A 152 -5.10 5.00 -0.39
N ILE A 153 -4.65 4.57 0.81
CA ILE A 153 -5.43 3.67 1.67
C ILE A 153 -6.78 4.28 2.01
N HIS A 154 -6.83 5.56 2.37
CA HIS A 154 -8.07 6.24 2.70
C HIS A 154 -9.04 6.27 1.50
N GLN A 155 -8.54 6.61 0.31
CA GLN A 155 -9.34 6.61 -0.92
C GLN A 155 -9.83 5.20 -1.26
N ALA A 156 -8.98 4.18 -1.11
CA ALA A 156 -9.36 2.78 -1.33
C ALA A 156 -10.47 2.34 -0.37
N LEU A 157 -10.36 2.67 0.92
CA LEU A 157 -11.38 2.35 1.92
C LEU A 157 -12.71 3.07 1.64
N LEU A 158 -12.67 4.33 1.20
CA LEU A 158 -13.87 5.06 0.79
C LEU A 158 -14.52 4.42 -0.45
N ALA A 159 -13.72 4.07 -1.45
CA ALA A 159 -14.20 3.42 -2.67
C ALA A 159 -14.86 2.09 -2.34
N GLU A 160 -14.24 1.24 -1.52
CA GLU A 160 -14.87 0.00 -1.08
C GLU A 160 -16.10 0.27 -0.20
N GLY A 161 -16.07 1.27 0.67
CA GLY A 161 -17.19 1.65 1.55
C GLY A 161 -18.45 2.01 0.77
N SER A 162 -18.31 2.74 -0.34
CA SER A 162 -19.40 3.10 -1.26
C SER A 162 -20.07 1.89 -1.94
N VAL A 163 -19.39 0.74 -1.95
CA VAL A 163 -19.85 -0.49 -2.62
C VAL A 163 -20.74 -1.33 -1.72
N ARG A 164 -20.61 -1.21 -0.39
CA ARG A 164 -21.44 -1.98 0.54
C ARG A 164 -22.87 -1.46 0.40
N GLU A 165 -23.74 -2.29 -0.19
CA GLU A 165 -25.14 -1.95 -0.40
C GLU A 165 -25.79 -1.63 0.94
N ILE A 166 -26.08 -0.35 1.11
CA ILE A 166 -26.90 0.14 2.19
C ILE A 166 -28.32 -0.19 1.78
N GLY A 167 -28.87 -1.26 2.34
CA GLY A 167 -30.25 -1.60 2.04
C GLY A 167 -31.21 -0.53 2.59
N PRO A 168 -32.50 -0.59 2.20
CA PRO A 168 -33.49 0.39 2.59
C PRO A 168 -33.53 0.56 4.12
N SER A 169 -33.79 1.79 4.56
CA SER A 169 -33.96 2.10 5.97
C SER A 169 -35.09 1.27 6.55
N ALA A 170 -34.80 0.56 7.63
CA ALA A 170 -35.79 -0.26 8.31
C ALA A 170 -35.55 -0.28 9.81
N PRO A 171 -36.61 -0.42 10.63
CA PRO A 171 -36.46 -0.50 12.07
C PRO A 171 -35.52 -1.66 12.44
N CYS A 172 -34.58 -1.40 13.34
CA CYS A 172 -33.77 -2.45 13.94
C CYS A 172 -34.66 -3.29 14.88
N PRO A 173 -34.64 -4.64 14.83
CA PRO A 173 -35.45 -5.45 15.73
C PRO A 173 -35.00 -5.38 17.20
N GLU A 174 -33.77 -4.96 17.47
CA GLU A 174 -33.20 -4.84 18.83
C GLU A 174 -33.41 -3.46 19.45
N CYS A 175 -33.01 -2.38 18.75
CA CYS A 175 -33.13 -1.01 19.30
C CYS A 175 -34.30 -0.22 18.76
N HIS A 176 -35.10 -0.79 17.86
CA HIS A 176 -36.26 -0.17 17.19
C HIS A 176 -35.99 1.14 16.44
N HIS A 177 -34.73 1.58 16.37
CA HIS A 177 -34.35 2.77 15.61
C HIS A 177 -34.38 2.47 14.11
N VAL A 178 -34.92 3.40 13.33
CA VAL A 178 -34.94 3.32 11.87
C VAL A 178 -33.55 3.66 11.37
N VAL A 179 -32.84 2.64 10.92
CA VAL A 179 -31.46 2.75 10.42
C VAL A 179 -31.35 2.09 9.06
N PRO A 180 -30.39 2.52 8.22
CA PRO A 180 -30.06 1.79 7.00
C PRO A 180 -29.77 0.31 7.29
N THR A 181 -30.22 -0.58 6.40
CA THR A 181 -29.96 -2.01 6.57
C THR A 181 -28.54 -2.34 6.17
N MET A 182 -27.74 -2.75 7.15
CA MET A 182 -26.34 -3.14 7.02
C MET A 182 -26.09 -4.45 7.79
N ARG A 183 -24.87 -5.00 7.72
CA ARG A 183 -24.52 -6.25 8.45
C ARG A 183 -24.69 -6.12 9.97
N PHE A 184 -24.43 -4.92 10.51
CA PHE A 184 -24.63 -4.53 11.90
C PHE A 184 -25.49 -3.27 11.98
N CYS A 185 -26.26 -3.10 13.04
CA CYS A 185 -27.00 -1.87 13.29
C CYS A 185 -26.02 -0.74 13.68
N PRO A 186 -26.03 0.43 12.99
CA PRO A 186 -25.15 1.54 13.35
C PRO A 186 -25.51 2.22 14.67
N ASN A 187 -26.73 2.00 15.20
CA ASN A 187 -27.16 2.59 16.47
C ASN A 187 -26.82 1.71 17.68
N CYS A 188 -27.12 0.40 17.63
CA CYS A 188 -26.92 -0.51 18.77
C CYS A 188 -25.87 -1.61 18.55
N GLY A 189 -25.24 -1.68 17.37
CA GLY A 189 -24.21 -2.69 17.06
C GLY A 189 -24.72 -4.12 16.82
N ALA A 190 -26.02 -4.38 17.00
CA ALA A 190 -26.59 -5.73 16.83
C ALA A 190 -26.42 -6.26 15.40
N ALA A 191 -26.01 -7.53 15.28
CA ALA A 191 -25.88 -8.21 13.99
C ALA A 191 -27.26 -8.48 13.39
N ARG A 192 -27.57 -7.91 12.23
CA ARG A 192 -28.88 -8.08 11.56
C ARG A 192 -29.16 -9.52 11.16
N ALA A 193 -28.12 -10.35 10.99
CA ALA A 193 -28.24 -11.78 10.71
C ALA A 193 -28.75 -12.61 11.92
N ALA A 194 -28.55 -12.10 13.14
CA ALA A 194 -29.02 -12.73 14.37
C ALA A 194 -30.53 -12.50 14.62
N ALA A 195 -31.14 -11.57 13.87
CA ALA A 195 -32.55 -11.28 13.98
C ALA A 195 -33.44 -12.50 13.59
N PRO A 196 -34.62 -12.65 14.22
CA PRO A 196 -35.60 -13.68 13.88
C PRO A 196 -35.87 -13.72 12.36
N ARG A 197 -36.02 -14.92 11.77
CA ARG A 197 -36.28 -15.07 10.31
C ARG A 197 -37.48 -14.25 9.82
N SER A 198 -38.52 -14.08 10.64
CA SER A 198 -39.69 -13.26 10.34
C SER A 198 -39.40 -11.76 10.24
N SER A 199 -38.29 -11.29 10.83
CA SER A 199 -37.85 -9.89 10.83
C SER A 199 -36.71 -9.61 9.85
N ARG A 200 -36.22 -10.63 9.14
CA ARG A 200 -35.27 -10.45 8.04
C ARG A 200 -36.05 -9.95 6.84
N ILE A 201 -35.85 -8.68 6.52
CA ILE A 201 -36.34 -8.12 5.27
C ILE A 201 -35.64 -8.90 4.16
N GLY A 202 -36.44 -9.53 3.30
CA GLY A 202 -35.97 -10.51 2.33
C GLY A 202 -34.75 -9.98 1.57
N THR A 203 -33.66 -10.74 1.65
CA THR A 203 -32.62 -10.72 0.62
C THR A 203 -33.30 -11.15 -0.66
N VAL A 204 -33.73 -10.20 -1.49
CA VAL A 204 -33.99 -10.49 -2.90
C VAL A 204 -32.62 -10.80 -3.50
N ALA A 205 -32.54 -11.98 -4.11
CA ALA A 205 -31.33 -12.61 -4.63
C ALA A 205 -30.63 -11.77 -5.71
#